data_AF-A0A951G0D9-F1
#
_entry.id   AF-A0A951G0D9-F1
#
_cell.length_a   1.000
_cell.length_b   1.000
_cell.length_c   1.000
_cell.angle_alpha   90.00
_cell.angle_beta   90.00
_cell.angle_gamma   90.00
#
_symmetry.space_group_name_H-M   'P 1'
#
loop_
_entity.id
_entity.type
_entity.pdbx_description
1 polymer ?
#
loop_
_entity_poly.entity_id
_entity_poly.type
_entity_poly.pdbx_seq_one_letter_code
_entity_poly.pdbx_strand_id
1 'polypeptide(L)'
;MPNEPSEPGQPPDPHHVLNNPATDPDPTEWPDPYEKRPDPRDPTGPDGQPFGDEAHAPTGATSTSEPHPDQDIEASQVNPPHRDKLDD
;
A
#
# COMPACT_ATOMS: atom_id res chain seq x y z
N MET A 1 -20.18 17.52 59.28
CA MET A 1 -19.12 17.41 58.27
C MET A 1 -19.53 18.29 57.11
N PRO A 2 -18.76 19.31 56.70
CA PRO A 2 -19.10 20.11 55.52
C PRO A 2 -18.91 19.25 54.26
N ASN A 3 -19.87 19.33 53.33
CA ASN A 3 -19.77 18.71 52.00
C ASN A 3 -18.60 19.37 51.23
N GLU A 4 -17.73 18.54 50.66
CA GLU A 4 -16.71 19.00 49.71
C GLU A 4 -17.39 19.53 48.44
N PRO A 5 -16.98 20.69 47.91
CA PRO A 5 -17.47 21.16 46.62
C PRO A 5 -16.91 20.26 45.52
N SER A 6 -17.80 19.67 44.70
CA SER A 6 -17.42 18.91 43.51
C SER A 6 -16.43 19.70 42.65
N GLU A 7 -15.33 19.06 42.28
CA GLU A 7 -14.32 19.65 41.40
C GLU A 7 -14.97 20.19 40.12
N PRO A 8 -14.58 21.39 39.64
CA PRO A 8 -15.08 21.89 38.37
C PRO A 8 -14.64 20.91 37.28
N GLY A 9 -15.63 20.30 36.61
CA GLY A 9 -15.40 19.30 35.57
C GLY A 9 -14.38 19.80 34.57
N GLN A 10 -13.36 18.96 34.33
CA GLN A 10 -12.30 19.18 33.34
C GLN A 10 -12.93 19.74 32.06
N PRO A 11 -12.42 20.86 31.50
CA PRO A 11 -12.90 21.34 30.22
C PRO A 11 -12.75 20.22 29.18
N PRO A 12 -13.78 19.98 28.34
CA PRO A 12 -13.69 18.96 27.31
C PRO A 12 -12.49 19.26 26.42
N ASP A 13 -11.68 18.24 26.18
CA ASP A 13 -10.51 18.35 25.32
C ASP A 13 -10.93 18.95 23.96
N PRO A 14 -10.24 20.00 23.46
CA PRO A 14 -10.64 20.67 22.21
C PRO A 14 -10.68 19.71 21.01
N HIS A 15 -9.95 18.60 21.07
CA HIS A 15 -9.94 17.57 20.04
C HIS A 15 -11.13 16.60 20.14
N HIS A 16 -11.86 16.56 21.27
CA HIS A 16 -13.09 15.78 21.40
C HIS A 16 -14.25 16.34 20.55
N VAL A 17 -14.32 17.66 20.37
CA VAL A 17 -15.40 18.32 19.62
C VAL A 17 -15.29 18.08 18.11
N LEU A 18 -14.07 17.82 17.61
CA LEU A 18 -13.81 17.62 16.18
C LEU A 18 -14.16 16.19 15.70
N ASN A 19 -14.37 15.26 16.63
CA ASN A 19 -14.68 13.86 16.35
C ASN A 19 -16.18 13.57 16.61
N ASN A 20 -17.06 14.31 15.95
CA ASN A 20 -18.49 14.00 15.91
C ASN A 20 -18.81 13.21 14.61
N PRO A 21 -18.77 11.86 14.63
CA PRO A 21 -19.24 11.08 13.49
C PRO A 21 -20.72 11.38 13.23
N ALA A 22 -21.12 11.41 11.96
CA ALA A 22 -22.51 11.58 11.59
C ALA A 22 -23.35 10.43 12.18
N THR A 23 -24.47 10.76 12.83
CA THR A 23 -25.39 9.77 13.43
C THR A 23 -26.09 8.91 12.37
N ASP A 24 -26.32 9.48 11.19
CA ASP A 24 -26.96 8.84 10.03
C ASP A 24 -26.27 9.33 8.74
N PRO A 25 -25.06 8.83 8.44
CA PRO A 25 -24.37 9.21 7.22
C PRO A 25 -25.15 8.66 6.02
N ASP A 26 -25.43 9.51 5.03
CA ASP A 26 -26.01 9.05 3.77
C ASP A 26 -25.02 8.09 3.10
N PRO A 27 -25.38 6.81 2.85
CA PRO A 27 -24.48 5.84 2.24
C PRO A 27 -24.08 6.24 0.81
N THR A 28 -24.80 7.16 0.18
CA THR A 28 -24.49 7.70 -1.14
C THR A 28 -23.57 8.92 -1.11
N GLU A 29 -23.40 9.57 0.05
CA GLU A 29 -22.49 10.71 0.22
C GLU A 29 -21.03 10.25 0.25
N TRP A 30 -20.80 9.07 0.85
CA TRP A 30 -19.50 8.41 0.90
C TRP A 30 -19.63 6.99 0.34
N PRO A 31 -19.89 6.84 -0.98
CA PRO A 31 -20.05 5.53 -1.58
C PRO A 31 -18.77 4.74 -1.40
N ASP A 32 -18.89 3.43 -1.13
CA ASP A 32 -17.72 2.58 -0.96
C ASP A 32 -16.90 2.57 -2.27
N PRO A 33 -15.63 2.99 -2.25
CA PRO A 33 -14.80 2.99 -3.45
C PRO A 33 -14.61 1.58 -4.04
N TYR A 34 -14.88 0.53 -3.26
CA TYR A 34 -14.76 -0.87 -3.67
C TYR A 34 -16.05 -1.46 -4.25
N GLU A 35 -17.22 -0.85 -4.03
CA GLU A 35 -18.51 -1.37 -4.52
C GLU A 35 -18.57 -1.56 -6.04
N LYS A 36 -17.88 -0.70 -6.79
CA LYS A 36 -17.87 -0.69 -8.26
C LYS A 36 -16.74 -1.53 -8.86
N ARG A 37 -15.85 -2.07 -8.02
CA ARG A 37 -14.69 -2.79 -8.54
C ARG A 37 -15.15 -4.16 -9.07
N PRO A 38 -14.63 -4.59 -10.22
CA PRO A 38 -14.81 -5.97 -10.64
C PRO A 38 -14.26 -6.89 -9.56
N ASP A 39 -14.99 -7.97 -9.26
CA ASP A 39 -14.52 -8.98 -8.32
C ASP A 39 -13.21 -9.56 -8.88
N PRO A 40 -12.08 -9.48 -8.15
CA PRO A 40 -10.82 -10.04 -8.61
C PRO A 40 -10.85 -11.57 -8.75
N ARG A 41 -11.90 -12.24 -8.27
CA ARG A 41 -12.16 -13.66 -8.52
C ARG A 41 -13.05 -13.91 -9.72
N ASP A 42 -13.70 -12.87 -10.26
CA ASP A 42 -14.48 -13.00 -11.48
C ASP A 42 -13.52 -13.23 -12.64
N PRO A 43 -13.65 -14.36 -13.36
CA PRO A 43 -12.80 -14.65 -14.51
C PRO A 43 -12.89 -13.53 -15.55
N THR A 44 -11.78 -12.85 -15.84
CA THR A 44 -11.71 -11.72 -16.78
C THR A 44 -11.74 -12.11 -18.26
N GLY A 45 -11.91 -13.39 -18.60
CA GLY A 45 -11.88 -13.93 -19.96
C GLY A 45 -12.78 -15.15 -20.13
N PRO A 46 -13.10 -15.55 -21.39
CA PRO A 46 -13.99 -16.69 -21.68
C PRO A 46 -13.47 -18.05 -21.14
N ASP A 47 -12.17 -18.10 -20.87
CA ASP A 47 -11.36 -19.21 -20.38
C ASP A 47 -11.04 -19.11 -18.88
N GLY A 48 -11.39 -17.98 -18.24
CA GLY A 48 -11.25 -17.74 -16.82
C GLY A 48 -9.83 -17.79 -16.25
N GLN A 49 -8.84 -17.62 -17.12
CA GLN A 49 -7.44 -17.52 -16.74
C GLN A 49 -7.14 -16.10 -16.22
N PRO A 50 -6.72 -15.92 -14.96
CA PRO A 50 -6.37 -14.59 -14.43
C PRO A 50 -5.08 -13.99 -15.05
N PHE A 51 -4.29 -14.78 -15.79
CA PHE A 51 -2.97 -14.38 -16.29
C PHE A 51 -2.72 -14.70 -17.79
N GLY A 52 -3.76 -14.69 -18.62
CA GLY A 52 -3.65 -14.99 -20.06
C GLY A 52 -3.28 -16.44 -20.37
N ASP A 53 -3.15 -16.76 -21.66
CA ASP A 53 -2.90 -18.13 -22.15
C ASP A 53 -1.41 -18.56 -22.09
N GLU A 54 -0.49 -17.64 -21.80
CA GLU A 54 0.94 -17.96 -21.75
C GLU A 54 1.27 -18.80 -20.51
N ALA A 55 2.01 -19.89 -20.73
CA ALA A 55 2.47 -20.75 -19.66
C ALA A 55 3.47 -20.00 -18.76
N HIS A 56 3.05 -19.69 -17.54
CA HIS A 56 3.94 -19.12 -16.52
C HIS A 56 4.95 -20.16 -16.02
N ALA A 57 6.10 -19.66 -15.56
CA ALA A 57 7.06 -20.52 -14.87
C ALA A 57 6.37 -21.20 -13.66
N PRO A 58 6.54 -22.52 -13.46
CA PRO A 58 5.88 -23.22 -12.38
C PRO A 58 6.32 -22.67 -11.02
N THR A 59 5.46 -22.78 -10.01
CA THR A 59 5.81 -22.40 -8.64
C THR A 59 7.04 -23.17 -8.18
N GLY A 60 8.06 -22.45 -7.73
CA GLY A 60 9.36 -23.04 -7.36
C GLY A 60 10.37 -23.14 -8.52
N ALA A 61 10.07 -22.62 -9.70
CA ALA A 61 11.05 -22.49 -10.77
C ALA A 61 12.24 -21.62 -10.34
N THR A 62 13.45 -22.09 -10.62
CA THR A 62 14.69 -21.35 -10.41
C THR A 62 15.10 -20.63 -11.69
N SER A 63 15.53 -19.38 -11.59
CA SER A 63 16.09 -18.66 -12.73
C SER A 63 17.35 -19.36 -13.25
N THR A 64 17.48 -19.47 -14.57
CA THR A 64 18.69 -19.94 -15.25
C THR A 64 19.61 -18.80 -15.70
N SER A 65 19.24 -17.55 -15.39
CA SER A 65 20.10 -16.41 -15.71
C SER A 65 21.29 -16.38 -14.75
N GLU A 66 22.48 -16.13 -15.29
CA GLU A 66 23.65 -15.74 -14.51
C GLU A 66 23.38 -14.40 -13.80
N PRO A 67 23.99 -14.16 -12.62
CA PRO A 67 23.90 -12.87 -11.96
C PRO A 67 24.46 -11.76 -12.85
N HIS A 68 24.00 -10.52 -12.67
CA HIS A 68 24.63 -9.39 -13.35
C HIS A 68 26.11 -9.32 -12.94
N PRO A 69 27.07 -9.05 -13.84
CA PRO A 69 28.49 -9.06 -13.51
C PRO A 69 28.87 -8.17 -12.30
N ASP A 70 28.18 -7.06 -12.07
CA ASP A 70 28.43 -6.22 -10.87
C ASP A 70 28.06 -6.90 -9.54
N GLN A 71 27.29 -8.00 -9.59
CA GLN A 71 26.95 -8.83 -8.45
C GLN A 71 27.90 -10.04 -8.30
N ASP A 72 28.77 -10.28 -9.29
CA ASP A 72 29.79 -11.31 -9.26
C ASP A 72 31.13 -10.71 -8.80
N ILE A 73 31.62 -11.19 -7.65
CA ILE A 73 32.86 -10.70 -7.03
C ILE A 73 34.09 -11.06 -7.89
N GLU A 74 34.01 -12.14 -8.67
CA GLU A 74 35.09 -12.59 -9.55
C GLU A 74 35.06 -11.87 -10.92
N ALA A 75 33.99 -11.13 -11.23
CA ALA A 75 33.85 -10.45 -12.50
C ALA A 75 34.67 -9.16 -12.57
N SER A 76 35.13 -8.84 -13.78
CA SER A 76 35.76 -7.54 -14.06
C SER A 76 34.71 -6.44 -14.02
N GLN A 77 35.09 -5.24 -13.57
CA GLN A 77 34.18 -4.09 -13.50
C GLN A 77 33.61 -3.75 -14.89
N VAL A 78 32.28 -3.80 -15.02
CA VAL A 78 31.59 -3.63 -16.31
C VAL A 78 31.09 -2.20 -16.51
N ASN A 79 30.75 -1.49 -15.43
CA ASN A 79 30.33 -0.09 -15.52
C ASN A 79 31.52 0.87 -15.56
N PRO A 80 31.54 1.84 -16.51
CA PRO A 80 32.52 2.91 -16.50
C PRO A 80 32.38 3.75 -15.22
N PRO A 81 33.47 4.34 -14.71
CA PRO A 81 33.41 5.22 -13.55
C PRO A 81 32.46 6.39 -13.85
N HIS A 82 31.48 6.60 -12.97
CA HIS A 82 30.62 7.78 -13.04
C HIS A 82 31.48 9.03 -12.90
N ARG A 83 31.44 9.91 -13.91
CA ARG A 83 32.07 11.23 -13.80
C ARG A 83 31.20 12.07 -12.87
N ASP A 84 31.78 12.54 -11.77
CA ASP A 84 31.15 13.58 -10.96
C ASP A 84 30.89 14.79 -11.87
N LYS A 85 29.66 15.30 -11.79
CA LYS A 85 29.33 16.58 -12.39
C LYS A 85 30.06 17.63 -11.55
N LEU A 86 31.19 18.13 -12.04
CA LEU A 86 31.71 19.40 -11.53
C LEU A 86 30.69 20.46 -11.96
N ASP A 87 29.97 21.04 -10.99
CA ASP A 87 29.29 22.31 -11.20
C ASP A 87 30.39 23.38 -11.40
N ASP A 88 30.26 24.15 -12.48
CA ASP A 88 31.16 25.23 -12.92
C ASP A 88 30.85 26.55 -12.18
#